data_AF-A0A3D5PZ25-F1
#
_entry.id   AF-A0A3D5PZ25-F1
#
_cell.length_a   1.000
_cell.length_b   1.000
_cell.length_c   1.000
_cell.angle_alpha   90.00
_cell.angle_beta   90.00
_cell.angle_gamma   90.00
#
_symmetry.space_group_name_H-M   'P 1'
#
loop_
_entity.id
_entity.type
_entity.pdbx_description
1 polymer ?
#
loop_
_entity_poly.entity_id
_entity_poly.type
_entity_poly.pdbx_seq_one_letter_code
_entity_poly.pdbx_strand_id
1 'polypeptide(L)'
;ARLPTEAEWEHACRQSGQSLANMFGQVWQWTSSAYRGYPGYQVAPGAIGEYNGKFMCNQFVLRGSSCATPAGHSRPSYRNFFYPPDRWQFTGLRLASDAMP
;
A
#
# COMPACT_ATOMS: atom_id res chain seq x y z
N ALA A 1 5.27 -4.98 -18.41
CA ALA A 1 4.97 -5.03 -16.96
C ALA A 1 4.73 -3.62 -16.44
N ARG A 2 3.92 -3.48 -15.39
CA ARG A 2 3.58 -2.21 -14.72
C ARG A 2 3.57 -2.42 -13.21
N LEU A 3 3.35 -1.36 -12.45
CA LEU A 3 3.00 -1.49 -11.03
C LEU A 3 1.53 -1.92 -10.88
N PRO A 4 1.20 -2.76 -9.88
CA PRO A 4 -0.19 -3.00 -9.52
C PRO A 4 -0.81 -1.73 -8.96
N THR A 5 -2.12 -1.58 -9.12
CA THR A 5 -2.91 -0.68 -8.27
C THR A 5 -2.97 -1.24 -6.84
N GLU A 6 -3.30 -0.41 -5.85
CA GLU A 6 -3.49 -0.88 -4.48
C GLU A 6 -4.64 -1.90 -4.35
N ALA A 7 -5.66 -1.78 -5.21
CA ALA A 7 -6.79 -2.69 -5.26
C ALA A 7 -6.41 -4.06 -5.82
N GLU A 8 -5.67 -4.11 -6.94
CA GLU A 8 -5.12 -5.36 -7.49
C GLU A 8 -4.21 -6.06 -6.48
N TRP A 9 -3.35 -5.29 -5.80
CA TRP A 9 -2.47 -5.81 -4.77
C TRP A 9 -3.27 -6.41 -3.60
N GLU A 10 -4.29 -5.70 -3.09
CA GLU A 10 -5.12 -6.20 -1.98
C GLU A 10 -5.90 -7.45 -2.38
N HIS A 11 -6.46 -7.45 -3.59
CA HIS A 11 -7.18 -8.60 -4.14
C HIS A 11 -6.27 -9.83 -4.23
N ALA A 12 -5.10 -9.69 -4.85
CA ALA A 12 -4.10 -10.76 -4.90
C ALA A 12 -3.72 -11.23 -3.49
N CYS A 13 -3.46 -10.31 -2.55
CA CYS A 13 -3.12 -10.67 -1.18
C CYS A 13 -4.19 -11.54 -0.49
N ARG A 14 -5.48 -11.28 -0.77
CA ARG A 14 -6.60 -11.99 -0.16
C ARG A 14 -6.91 -13.32 -0.85
N GLN A 15 -6.75 -13.38 -2.17
CA GLN A 15 -7.16 -14.53 -2.98
C GLN A 15 -6.04 -15.55 -3.17
N SER A 16 -4.79 -15.11 -3.20
CA SER A 16 -3.67 -15.98 -3.60
C SER A 16 -3.23 -16.94 -2.50
N GLY A 17 -3.68 -16.78 -1.25
CA GLY A 17 -3.21 -17.61 -0.13
C GLY A 17 -1.68 -17.59 -0.04
N GLN A 18 -1.05 -18.76 -0.17
CA GLN A 18 0.42 -18.92 -0.20
C GLN A 18 1.03 -18.96 -1.61
N SER A 19 0.22 -18.93 -2.68
CA SER A 19 0.74 -19.01 -4.07
C SER A 19 1.56 -17.80 -4.47
N LEU A 20 1.30 -16.64 -3.87
CA LEU A 20 2.12 -15.43 -4.02
C LEU A 20 2.99 -15.26 -2.78
N ALA A 21 4.26 -15.66 -2.89
CA ALA A 21 5.25 -15.46 -1.86
C ALA A 21 5.56 -13.97 -1.64
N ASN A 22 6.09 -13.64 -0.45
CA ASN A 22 6.67 -12.34 -0.13
C ASN A 22 5.68 -11.16 -0.27
N MET A 23 4.41 -11.37 0.07
CA MET A 23 3.44 -10.27 0.17
C MET A 23 3.75 -9.34 1.36
N PHE A 24 4.36 -9.86 2.43
CA PHE A 24 4.68 -9.12 3.65
C PHE A 24 6.13 -9.38 4.10
N GLY A 25 6.64 -8.50 4.97
CA GLY A 25 7.89 -8.68 5.71
C GLY A 25 9.18 -8.50 4.92
N GLN A 26 9.12 -8.17 3.64
CA GLN A 26 10.30 -7.95 2.79
C GLN A 26 10.54 -6.45 2.60
N VAL A 27 9.68 -5.80 1.83
CA VAL A 27 9.70 -4.38 1.54
C VAL A 27 8.27 -3.87 1.42
N TRP A 28 8.06 -2.59 1.69
CA TRP A 28 6.85 -1.90 1.27
C TRP A 28 6.83 -1.82 -0.26
N GLN A 29 5.76 -2.33 -0.88
CA GLN A 29 5.68 -2.49 -2.33
C GLN A 29 4.94 -1.31 -2.93
N TRP A 30 5.61 -0.51 -3.77
CA TRP A 30 5.00 0.61 -4.47
C TRP A 30 3.85 0.16 -5.37
N THR A 31 2.77 0.93 -5.36
CA THR A 31 1.63 0.77 -6.26
C THR A 31 1.52 1.99 -7.19
N SER A 32 0.76 1.85 -8.27
CA SER A 32 0.41 2.99 -9.14
C SER A 32 -0.70 3.89 -8.56
N SER A 33 -1.23 3.57 -7.38
CA SER A 33 -2.35 4.30 -6.77
C SER A 33 -1.88 5.49 -5.94
N ALA A 34 -2.43 6.67 -6.23
CA ALA A 34 -2.28 7.84 -5.37
C ALA A 34 -2.93 7.59 -4.00
N TYR A 35 -2.33 8.11 -2.92
CA TYR A 35 -2.91 8.05 -1.59
C TYR A 35 -4.11 8.98 -1.47
N ARG A 36 -5.30 8.42 -1.71
CA ARG A 36 -6.60 9.12 -1.64
C ARG A 36 -7.52 8.49 -0.60
N GLY A 37 -8.49 9.28 -0.14
CA GLY A 37 -9.60 8.74 0.65
C GLY A 37 -10.40 7.75 -0.19
N TYR A 38 -10.75 6.61 0.39
CA TYR A 38 -11.73 5.72 -0.22
C TYR A 38 -13.11 6.39 -0.25
N PRO A 39 -14.03 5.98 -1.14
CA PRO A 39 -15.41 6.46 -1.12
C PRO A 39 -16.02 6.32 0.27
N GLY A 40 -16.58 7.43 0.80
CA GLY A 40 -17.13 7.47 2.15
C GLY A 40 -16.11 7.67 3.28
N TYR A 41 -14.82 7.91 2.99
CA TYR A 41 -13.84 8.29 4.00
C TYR A 41 -14.29 9.58 4.71
N GLN A 42 -14.37 9.51 6.03
CA GLN A 42 -14.69 10.65 6.90
C GLN A 42 -13.59 10.83 7.94
N VAL A 43 -13.32 12.09 8.27
CA VAL A 43 -12.33 12.48 9.26
C VAL A 43 -13.00 12.49 10.63
N ALA A 44 -12.37 11.87 11.63
CA ALA A 44 -12.83 11.95 13.02
C ALA A 44 -12.66 13.39 13.56
N PRO A 45 -13.55 13.88 14.45
CA PRO A 45 -13.43 15.22 15.00
C PRO A 45 -12.16 15.37 15.86
N GLY A 46 -11.59 16.58 15.86
CA GLY A 46 -10.42 16.94 16.66
C GLY A 46 -9.08 16.44 16.09
N ALA A 47 -8.02 16.50 16.91
CA ALA A 47 -6.65 16.25 16.48
C ALA A 47 -6.43 14.85 15.88
N ILE A 48 -7.18 13.84 16.31
CA ILE A 48 -7.06 12.48 15.79
C ILE A 48 -7.45 12.38 14.30
N GLY A 49 -8.33 13.27 13.83
CA GLY A 49 -8.73 13.35 12.42
C GLY A 49 -7.58 13.73 11.48
N GLU A 50 -6.59 14.45 11.99
CA GLU A 50 -5.45 14.90 11.21
C GLU A 50 -4.46 13.79 10.86
N TYR A 51 -4.62 12.59 11.44
CA TYR A 51 -3.65 11.51 11.30
C TYR A 51 -3.41 11.12 9.83
N ASN A 52 -4.45 11.15 8.99
CA ASN A 52 -4.38 10.65 7.61
C ASN A 52 -4.83 11.67 6.56
N GLY A 53 -6.03 12.23 6.72
CA GLY A 53 -6.73 12.95 5.65
C GLY A 53 -5.95 14.12 5.06
N LYS A 54 -5.24 14.89 5.90
CA LYS A 54 -4.46 16.06 5.48
C LYS A 54 -3.26 15.72 4.57
N PHE A 55 -2.88 14.44 4.49
CA PHE A 55 -1.77 13.95 3.68
C PHE A 55 -2.19 13.28 2.38
N MET A 56 -3.50 13.22 2.06
CA MET A 56 -4.06 12.55 0.89
C MET A 56 -3.89 13.35 -0.41
N CYS A 57 -2.68 13.85 -0.67
CA CYS A 57 -2.30 14.58 -1.87
C CYS A 57 -0.80 14.37 -2.16
N ASN A 58 -0.43 14.29 -3.44
CA ASN A 58 0.97 14.17 -3.93
C ASN A 58 1.79 12.96 -3.44
N GLN A 59 1.16 11.99 -2.78
CA GLN A 59 1.80 10.77 -2.30
C GLN A 59 1.19 9.52 -2.94
N PHE A 60 1.93 8.42 -2.97
CA PHE A 60 1.51 7.14 -3.54
C PHE A 60 1.44 6.07 -2.46
N VAL A 61 0.57 5.09 -2.67
CA VAL A 61 0.35 4.01 -1.72
C VAL A 61 1.43 2.93 -1.88
N LEU A 62 1.93 2.45 -0.74
CA LEU A 62 2.71 1.23 -0.64
C LEU A 62 1.99 0.19 0.22
N ARG A 63 2.18 -1.08 -0.13
CA ARG A 63 1.45 -2.21 0.44
C ARG A 63 2.37 -3.28 1.00
N GLY A 64 1.78 -4.22 1.74
CA GLY A 64 2.52 -5.29 2.40
C GLY A 64 3.11 -4.83 3.73
N SER A 65 4.40 -5.08 3.89
CA SER A 65 5.23 -4.57 4.98
C SER A 65 6.70 -4.83 4.68
N SER A 66 7.58 -4.14 5.39
CA SER A 66 9.03 -4.32 5.28
C SER A 66 9.60 -5.21 6.39
N CYS A 67 10.87 -5.60 6.23
CA CYS A 67 11.66 -6.27 7.27
C CYS A 67 11.76 -5.47 8.59
N ALA A 68 11.54 -4.16 8.56
CA ALA A 68 11.53 -3.28 9.73
C ALA A 68 10.12 -3.07 10.33
N THR A 69 9.08 -3.67 9.74
CA THR A 69 7.70 -3.52 10.25
C THR A 69 7.45 -4.51 11.40
N PRO A 70 6.99 -4.06 12.58
CA PRO A 70 6.75 -4.95 13.72
C PRO A 70 5.73 -6.06 13.43
N ALA A 71 5.92 -7.21 14.08
CA ALA A 71 4.96 -8.30 14.06
C ALA A 71 3.59 -7.82 14.57
N GLY A 72 2.50 -8.24 13.91
CA GLY A 72 1.13 -7.85 14.24
C GLY A 72 0.66 -6.48 13.70
N HIS A 73 1.56 -5.64 13.18
CA HIS A 73 1.17 -4.33 12.61
C HIS A 73 0.56 -4.43 11.21
N SER A 74 1.02 -5.41 10.44
CA SER A 74 0.68 -5.57 9.03
C SER A 74 -0.74 -6.10 8.85
N ARG A 75 -1.44 -5.61 7.83
CA ARG A 75 -2.77 -6.11 7.41
C ARG A 75 -2.85 -6.05 5.88
N PRO A 76 -3.62 -6.94 5.22
CA PRO A 76 -3.92 -6.80 3.80
C PRO A 76 -4.45 -5.42 3.43
N SER A 77 -5.22 -4.78 4.31
CA SER A 77 -5.78 -3.43 4.09
C SER A 77 -4.87 -2.27 4.53
N TYR A 78 -3.68 -2.50 5.08
CA TYR A 78 -2.79 -1.42 5.56
C TYR A 78 -2.20 -0.59 4.42
N ARG A 79 -2.44 0.72 4.40
CA ARG A 79 -1.96 1.63 3.35
C ARG A 79 -0.85 2.49 3.92
N ASN A 80 0.39 2.18 3.55
CA ASN A 80 1.49 3.11 3.79
C ASN A 80 1.53 4.13 2.64
N PHE A 81 2.12 5.30 2.85
CA PHE A 81 2.17 6.36 1.84
C PHE A 81 3.44 7.22 2.00
N PHE A 82 4.07 7.53 0.87
CA PHE A 82 5.25 8.39 0.80
C PHE A 82 5.24 9.20 -0.50
N TYR A 83 6.07 10.25 -0.56
CA TYR A 83 6.28 11.00 -1.79
C TYR A 83 7.10 10.16 -2.78
N PRO A 84 6.86 10.27 -4.11
CA PRO A 84 7.62 9.52 -5.12
C PRO A 84 9.15 9.56 -4.99
N PRO A 85 9.80 10.69 -4.65
CA PRO A 85 11.26 10.74 -4.49
C PRO A 85 11.79 10.13 -3.18
N ASP A 86 10.93 9.72 -2.24
CA ASP A 86 11.37 9.18 -0.95
C ASP A 86 11.96 7.77 -1.12
N ARG A 87 13.28 7.65 -0.94
CA ARG A 87 14.02 6.37 -1.11
C ARG A 87 14.71 5.87 0.15
N TRP A 88 14.48 6.52 1.30
CA TRP A 88 15.09 6.17 2.58
C TRP A 88 14.35 5.06 3.33
N GLN A 89 13.08 4.85 3.01
CA GLN A 89 12.25 3.75 3.54
C GLN A 89 12.62 2.41 2.91
N PHE A 90 12.35 1.31 3.62
CA PHE A 90 12.50 -0.06 3.10
C PHE A 90 11.42 -0.37 2.06
N THR A 91 11.60 0.14 0.84
CA THR A 91 10.62 0.06 -0.25
C THR A 91 11.20 -0.70 -1.45
N GLY A 92 10.32 -1.31 -2.24
CA GLY A 92 10.67 -2.01 -3.46
C GLY A 92 9.46 -2.17 -4.37
N LEU A 93 9.60 -3.02 -5.38
CA LEU A 93 8.59 -3.18 -6.42
C LEU A 93 8.06 -4.61 -6.47
N ARG A 94 6.78 -4.73 -6.80
CA ARG A 94 6.15 -5.97 -7.27
C ARG A 94 5.57 -5.67 -8.64
N LEU A 95 5.85 -6.52 -9.62
CA LEU A 95 5.36 -6.34 -10.98
C LEU A 95 3.95 -6.89 -11.13
N ALA A 96 3.17 -6.22 -11.96
CA ALA A 96 1.89 -6.70 -12.48
C ALA A 96 1.89 -6.64 -14.01
N SER A 97 1.00 -7.41 -14.62
CA SER A 97 0.73 -7.39 -16.05
C SER A 97 -0.77 -7.54 -16.24
N ASP A 98 -1.29 -6.94 -17.31
CA ASP A 98 -2.65 -7.20 -17.74
C ASP A 98 -2.73 -8.66 -18.20
N ALA A 99 -3.88 -9.29 -17.96
CA ALA A 99 -4.13 -10.62 -18.51
C ALA A 99 -4.12 -10.52 -20.04
N MET A 100 -3.48 -11.47 -20.70
CA MET A 100 -3.71 -11.63 -22.13
C MET A 100 -5.20 -11.94 -22.34
N PRO A 101 -5.84 -11.34 -23.36
CA PRO A 101 -7.22 -11.64 -23.68
C PRO A 101 -7.44 -13.14 -23.96
#